data_AF-A0A183PV55-F1
#
_entry.id   AF-A0A183PV55-F1
#
_cell.length_a   1.000
_cell.length_b   1.000
_cell.length_c   1.000
_cell.angle_alpha   90.00
_cell.angle_beta   90.00
_cell.angle_gamma   90.00
#
_symmetry.space_group_name_H-M   'P 1'
#
loop_
_entity.id
_entity.type
_entity.pdbx_description
1 polymer ?
#
loop_
_entity_poly.entity_id
_entity_poly.type
_entity_poly.pdbx_seq_one_letter_code
_entity_poly.pdbx_strand_id
1 'polypeptide(L)'
;MRDLNAKVGMDNTEYEDIMGRHGLGERNENGERFANPRAFNKLIIGGIIFPHKRIHKATRISPDHTTQNQIDHICTNKKFRRTMEDVRIKRGADIASDHYLLIAKMKPQLKKHWTTGRTTSHTGKLNKFKIAFSNRIQAFHNILNGEGTTMDSNWKWIKEAITSKCHEVLGHKMHHHKEWITVDTLDMIQERRNKKAATDTSRTKAQKAKAQSGYTKVNKQVKRSIRTDKRKYVEDIAMTAKKAAREGNMKPLYETTETGG
;
A
#
# COMPACT_ATOMS: atom_id res chain seq x y z
N MET A 1 10.54 -0.66 -14.21
CA MET A 1 9.08 -0.57 -13.97
C MET A 1 8.63 0.77 -14.54
N ARG A 2 7.72 0.75 -15.51
CA ARG A 2 7.21 1.94 -16.19
C ARG A 2 5.84 1.59 -16.75
N ASP A 3 4.93 2.56 -16.81
CA ASP A 3 3.68 2.39 -17.57
C ASP A 3 4.03 2.48 -19.05
N LEU A 4 3.89 1.35 -19.75
CA LEU A 4 4.20 1.23 -21.18
C LEU A 4 2.93 1.11 -22.01
N ASN A 5 1.75 1.21 -21.39
CA ASN A 5 0.45 0.99 -22.01
C ASN A 5 0.39 -0.35 -22.79
N ALA A 6 1.14 -1.35 -22.30
CA ALA A 6 1.37 -2.62 -22.96
C ALA A 6 0.41 -3.68 -22.42
N LYS A 7 -0.56 -4.09 -23.23
CA LYS A 7 -1.46 -5.20 -22.92
C LYS A 7 -0.83 -6.47 -23.45
N VAL A 8 -0.37 -7.33 -22.56
CA VAL A 8 0.35 -8.55 -22.92
C VAL A 8 -0.63 -9.72 -23.18
N GLY A 9 -1.79 -9.70 -22.52
CA GLY A 9 -2.86 -10.66 -22.70
C GLY A 9 -2.58 -12.05 -22.12
N MET A 10 -3.48 -12.99 -22.41
CA MET A 10 -3.39 -14.39 -21.97
C MET A 10 -2.73 -15.32 -22.99
N ASP A 11 -2.77 -14.95 -24.27
CA ASP A 11 -2.06 -15.67 -25.32
C ASP A 11 -0.56 -15.50 -25.09
N ASN A 12 0.15 -16.62 -25.02
CA ASN A 12 1.59 -16.68 -24.83
C ASN A 12 2.31 -17.46 -25.93
N THR A 13 1.64 -17.73 -27.05
CA THR A 13 2.23 -18.37 -28.24
C THR A 13 3.49 -17.61 -28.63
N GLU A 14 4.61 -18.32 -28.84
CA GLU A 14 5.96 -17.82 -29.14
C GLU A 14 6.73 -17.17 -27.97
N TYR A 15 6.06 -17.00 -26.81
CA TYR A 15 6.63 -16.35 -25.62
C TYR A 15 6.51 -17.21 -24.36
N GLU A 16 6.29 -18.52 -24.49
CA GLU A 16 5.96 -19.46 -23.41
C GLU A 16 7.01 -19.46 -22.30
N ASP A 17 8.25 -19.16 -22.69
CA ASP A 17 9.42 -19.10 -21.82
C ASP A 17 9.41 -17.95 -20.82
N ILE A 18 8.76 -16.84 -21.17
CA ILE A 18 8.74 -15.58 -20.39
C ILE A 18 7.33 -15.13 -20.00
N MET A 19 6.29 -15.70 -20.59
CA MET A 19 4.90 -15.32 -20.40
C MET A 19 4.08 -16.49 -19.83
N GLY A 20 3.21 -16.17 -18.88
CA GLY A 20 2.16 -17.09 -18.44
C GLY A 20 0.82 -16.79 -19.11
N ARG A 21 -0.16 -17.69 -18.90
CA ARG A 21 -1.49 -17.63 -19.51
C ARG A 21 -2.54 -16.92 -18.66
N HIS A 22 -2.11 -16.19 -17.64
CA HIS A 22 -3.02 -15.56 -16.68
C HIS A 22 -3.16 -14.05 -16.87
N GLY A 23 -2.68 -13.47 -17.97
CA GLY A 23 -2.92 -12.06 -18.26
C GLY A 23 -4.38 -11.72 -18.50
N LEU A 24 -4.68 -10.42 -18.54
CA LEU A 24 -6.01 -9.88 -18.78
C LEU A 24 -6.14 -9.35 -20.22
N GLY A 25 -7.18 -9.81 -20.92
CA GLY A 25 -7.51 -9.35 -22.27
C GLY A 25 -6.60 -9.90 -23.36
N GLU A 26 -6.64 -9.27 -24.52
CA GLU A 26 -5.84 -9.62 -25.69
C GLU A 26 -4.57 -8.78 -25.77
N ARG A 27 -3.56 -9.33 -26.45
CA ARG A 27 -2.30 -8.64 -26.67
C ARG A 27 -2.52 -7.50 -27.68
N ASN A 28 -2.04 -6.30 -27.35
CA ASN A 28 -2.00 -5.19 -28.31
C ASN A 28 -0.60 -5.02 -28.89
N GLU A 29 -0.45 -4.17 -29.91
CA GLU A 29 0.85 -3.89 -30.56
C GLU A 29 1.92 -3.45 -29.56
N ASN A 30 1.56 -2.62 -28.58
CA ASN A 30 2.47 -2.24 -27.48
C ASN A 30 2.86 -3.45 -26.60
N GLY A 31 1.96 -4.40 -26.42
CA GLY A 31 2.19 -5.67 -25.72
C GLY A 31 3.21 -6.54 -26.43
N GLU A 32 3.16 -6.59 -27.76
CA GLU A 32 4.14 -7.30 -28.57
C GLU A 32 5.51 -6.60 -28.56
N ARG A 33 5.54 -5.28 -28.79
CA ARG A 33 6.74 -4.45 -28.63
C ARG A 33 7.33 -4.53 -27.22
N PHE A 34 6.47 -4.78 -26.22
CA PHE A 34 6.90 -5.06 -24.86
C PHE A 34 7.50 -6.46 -24.76
N ALA A 35 6.82 -7.51 -25.22
CA ALA A 35 7.24 -8.90 -25.05
C ALA A 35 8.57 -9.22 -25.77
N ASN A 36 8.78 -8.71 -26.97
CA ASN A 36 9.95 -8.99 -27.83
C ASN A 36 11.31 -8.79 -27.11
N PRO A 37 11.65 -7.59 -26.59
CA PRO A 37 12.90 -7.41 -25.85
C PRO A 37 13.00 -8.27 -24.58
N ARG A 38 11.87 -8.65 -23.97
CA ARG A 38 11.89 -9.49 -22.76
C ARG A 38 12.18 -10.94 -23.10
N ALA A 39 11.69 -11.44 -24.23
CA ALA A 39 12.03 -12.76 -24.73
C ALA A 39 13.54 -12.85 -24.98
N PHE A 40 14.07 -11.89 -25.73
CA PHE A 40 15.51 -11.81 -26.05
C PHE A 40 16.37 -11.76 -24.78
N ASN A 41 15.99 -10.92 -23.79
CA ASN A 41 16.74 -10.75 -22.55
C ASN A 41 16.39 -11.76 -21.45
N LYS A 42 15.59 -12.79 -21.75
CA LYS A 42 15.13 -13.81 -20.78
C LYS A 42 14.51 -13.19 -19.53
N LEU A 43 13.62 -12.22 -19.70
CA LEU A 43 12.90 -11.53 -18.63
C LEU A 43 11.46 -12.02 -18.56
N ILE A 44 11.08 -12.63 -17.45
CA ILE A 44 9.74 -13.15 -17.24
C ILE A 44 8.81 -12.04 -16.75
N ILE A 45 7.59 -11.99 -17.28
CA ILE A 45 6.57 -11.00 -16.93
C ILE A 45 5.72 -11.53 -15.78
N GLY A 46 5.96 -11.04 -14.56
CA GLY A 46 5.40 -11.60 -13.33
C GLY A 46 3.87 -11.58 -13.24
N GLY A 47 3.25 -10.48 -13.65
CA GLY A 47 1.80 -10.25 -13.49
C GLY A 47 0.89 -11.19 -14.30
N ILE A 48 1.46 -12.03 -15.16
CA ILE A 48 0.73 -12.98 -16.00
C ILE A 48 1.10 -14.45 -15.73
N ILE A 49 2.05 -14.71 -14.81
CA ILE A 49 2.46 -16.07 -14.41
C ILE A 49 1.52 -16.67 -13.38
N PHE A 50 1.00 -15.86 -12.46
CA PHE A 50 0.27 -16.36 -11.30
C PHE A 50 -1.24 -16.33 -11.53
N PRO A 51 -1.96 -17.41 -11.17
CA PRO A 51 -3.41 -17.44 -11.27
C PRO A 51 -4.04 -16.54 -10.20
N HIS A 52 -4.78 -15.53 -10.63
CA HIS A 52 -5.50 -14.62 -9.75
C HIS A 52 -6.91 -14.30 -10.24
N LYS A 53 -7.78 -13.84 -9.34
CA LYS A 53 -9.07 -13.24 -9.70
C LYS A 53 -8.83 -11.95 -10.52
N ARG A 54 -9.75 -11.61 -11.42
CA ARG A 54 -9.66 -10.40 -12.28
C ARG A 54 -9.38 -9.12 -11.47
N ILE A 55 -9.95 -9.01 -10.26
CA ILE A 55 -9.72 -7.89 -9.36
C ILE A 55 -8.25 -7.71 -8.97
N HIS A 56 -7.42 -8.76 -8.98
CA HIS A 56 -6.00 -8.68 -8.61
C HIS A 56 -5.06 -8.58 -9.83
N LYS A 57 -5.59 -8.49 -11.06
CA LYS A 57 -4.83 -8.41 -12.30
C LYS A 57 -4.83 -7.02 -12.94
N ALA A 58 -5.96 -6.33 -12.89
CA ALA A 58 -6.10 -5.02 -13.51
C ALA A 58 -5.29 -3.95 -12.76
N THR A 59 -4.34 -3.33 -13.46
CA THR A 59 -3.43 -2.32 -12.92
C THR A 59 -3.99 -0.91 -13.07
N ARG A 60 -4.97 -0.70 -13.97
CA ARG A 60 -5.60 0.60 -14.20
C ARG A 60 -7.10 0.46 -14.40
N ILE A 61 -7.84 1.46 -13.95
CA ILE A 61 -9.25 1.67 -14.30
C ILE A 61 -9.36 2.95 -15.13
N SER A 62 -10.07 2.88 -16.25
CA SER A 62 -10.39 4.06 -17.05
C SER A 62 -11.22 5.10 -16.26
N PRO A 63 -11.21 6.37 -16.70
CA PRO A 63 -11.99 7.44 -16.04
C PRO A 63 -13.49 7.16 -15.94
N ASP A 64 -14.05 6.42 -16.89
CA ASP A 64 -15.46 5.99 -16.92
C ASP A 64 -15.78 4.85 -15.94
N HIS A 65 -14.77 4.34 -15.24
CA HIS A 65 -14.84 3.22 -14.29
C HIS A 65 -15.34 1.88 -14.85
N THR A 66 -15.37 1.72 -16.17
CA THR A 66 -15.84 0.48 -16.83
C THR A 66 -14.68 -0.41 -17.23
N THR A 67 -13.66 0.19 -17.85
CA THR A 67 -12.58 -0.54 -18.49
C THR A 67 -11.45 -0.76 -17.50
N GLN A 68 -11.05 -2.02 -17.38
CA GLN A 68 -9.96 -2.45 -16.52
C GLN A 68 -8.86 -3.02 -17.39
N ASN A 69 -7.66 -2.43 -17.28
CA ASN A 69 -6.51 -2.79 -18.11
C ASN A 69 -5.37 -3.29 -17.22
N GLN A 70 -4.58 -4.23 -17.74
CA GLN A 70 -3.32 -4.66 -17.16
C GLN A 70 -2.19 -4.14 -18.05
N ILE A 71 -1.60 -3.01 -17.65
CA ILE A 71 -0.58 -2.27 -18.43
C ILE A 71 0.70 -1.99 -17.66
N ASP A 72 0.67 -2.17 -16.34
CA ASP A 72 1.84 -2.12 -15.48
C ASP A 72 2.36 -3.53 -15.25
N HIS A 73 3.66 -3.72 -15.46
CA HIS A 73 4.30 -5.04 -15.37
C HIS A 73 5.56 -4.98 -14.52
N ILE A 74 5.75 -6.02 -13.70
CA ILE A 74 7.01 -6.31 -13.03
C ILE A 74 7.67 -7.46 -13.77
N CYS A 75 8.90 -7.25 -14.21
CA CYS A 75 9.70 -8.27 -14.88
C CYS A 75 10.86 -8.70 -13.98
N THR A 76 11.24 -9.97 -14.08
CA THR A 76 12.43 -10.51 -13.42
C THR A 76 13.23 -11.37 -14.39
N ASN A 77 14.54 -11.48 -14.21
CA ASN A 77 15.34 -12.39 -15.02
C ASN A 77 14.90 -13.85 -14.80
N LYS A 78 14.87 -14.64 -15.88
CA LYS A 78 14.50 -16.06 -15.87
C LYS A 78 15.28 -16.86 -14.84
N LYS A 79 16.57 -16.53 -14.62
CA LYS A 79 17.42 -17.13 -13.58
C LYS A 79 16.84 -16.98 -12.17
N PHE A 80 16.16 -15.86 -11.89
CA PHE A 80 15.57 -15.56 -10.60
C PHE A 80 14.06 -15.84 -10.55
N ARG A 81 13.49 -16.55 -11.54
CA ARG A 81 12.06 -16.91 -11.57
C ARG A 81 11.57 -17.48 -10.25
N ARG A 82 12.33 -18.44 -9.70
CA ARG A 82 11.99 -19.17 -8.47
C ARG A 82 11.98 -18.29 -7.23
N THR A 83 12.57 -17.09 -7.29
CA THR A 83 12.53 -16.12 -6.19
C THR A 83 11.23 -15.33 -6.20
N MET A 84 10.52 -15.23 -7.32
CA MET A 84 9.25 -14.53 -7.39
C MET A 84 8.13 -15.46 -6.91
N GLU A 85 7.51 -15.13 -5.79
CA GLU A 85 6.46 -15.95 -5.17
C GLU A 85 5.05 -15.51 -5.60
N ASP A 86 4.86 -14.22 -5.88
CA ASP A 86 3.56 -13.64 -6.21
C ASP A 86 3.73 -12.30 -6.93
N VAL A 87 2.85 -11.95 -7.86
CA VAL A 87 2.75 -10.60 -8.46
C VAL A 87 1.29 -10.23 -8.64
N ARG A 88 0.82 -9.28 -7.83
CA ARG A 88 -0.60 -8.95 -7.76
C ARG A 88 -0.86 -7.50 -7.41
N ILE A 89 -2.09 -7.09 -7.66
CA ILE A 89 -2.59 -5.76 -7.33
C ILE A 89 -3.05 -5.67 -5.87
N LYS A 90 -2.57 -4.64 -5.16
CA LYS A 90 -3.04 -4.26 -3.81
C LYS A 90 -4.20 -3.28 -3.90
N ARG A 91 -5.42 -3.82 -4.02
CA ARG A 91 -6.68 -3.04 -4.14
C ARG A 91 -6.95 -2.10 -2.97
N GLY A 92 -6.50 -2.44 -1.75
CA GLY A 92 -6.72 -1.62 -0.56
C GLY A 92 -5.76 -0.43 -0.41
N ALA A 93 -4.81 -0.22 -1.32
CA ALA A 93 -3.91 0.91 -1.27
C ALA A 93 -4.52 2.14 -1.98
N ASP A 94 -4.82 3.20 -1.23
CA ASP A 94 -5.21 4.50 -1.78
C ASP A 94 -3.96 5.28 -2.23
N ILE A 95 -3.69 5.26 -3.53
CA ILE A 95 -2.58 6.03 -4.14
C ILE A 95 -3.06 7.29 -4.88
N ALA A 96 -4.36 7.63 -4.79
CA ALA A 96 -4.95 8.78 -5.45
C ALA A 96 -4.64 8.90 -6.97
N SER A 97 -4.62 7.75 -7.64
CA SER A 97 -4.40 7.57 -9.08
C SER A 97 -5.49 6.64 -9.66
N ASP A 98 -5.67 6.69 -10.98
CA ASP A 98 -6.43 5.72 -11.77
C ASP A 98 -5.69 4.37 -11.92
N HIS A 99 -4.41 4.33 -11.55
CA HIS A 99 -3.64 3.09 -11.37
C HIS A 99 -3.85 2.50 -9.98
N TYR A 100 -3.65 1.19 -9.89
CA TYR A 100 -3.51 0.45 -8.65
C TYR A 100 -2.07 0.08 -8.39
N LEU A 101 -1.73 -0.05 -7.11
CA LEU A 101 -0.41 -0.49 -6.70
C LEU A 101 -0.17 -1.96 -7.07
N LEU A 102 0.78 -2.22 -7.96
CA LEU A 102 1.29 -3.55 -8.30
C LEU A 102 2.43 -3.94 -7.35
N ILE A 103 2.33 -5.13 -6.75
CA ILE A 103 3.30 -5.63 -5.77
C ILE A 103 3.81 -6.99 -6.22
N ALA A 104 5.13 -7.15 -6.19
CA ALA A 104 5.79 -8.44 -6.27
C ALA A 104 6.24 -8.92 -4.89
N LYS A 105 5.92 -10.17 -4.55
CA LYS A 105 6.48 -10.87 -3.40
C LYS A 105 7.69 -11.66 -3.89
N MET A 106 8.84 -11.41 -3.30
CA MET A 106 10.11 -12.01 -3.69
C MET A 106 10.77 -12.66 -2.47
N LYS A 107 11.30 -13.87 -2.64
CA LYS A 107 12.12 -14.60 -1.67
C LYS A 107 13.48 -14.90 -2.30
N PRO A 108 14.45 -13.98 -2.20
CA PRO A 108 15.78 -14.20 -2.75
C PRO A 108 16.54 -15.19 -1.85
N GLN A 109 17.15 -16.21 -2.47
CA GLN A 109 18.07 -17.12 -1.79
C GLN A 109 19.49 -16.57 -1.95
N LEU A 110 19.89 -15.65 -1.07
CA LEU A 110 21.25 -15.09 -1.04
C LEU A 110 22.07 -15.81 0.03
N LYS A 111 23.37 -15.98 -0.21
CA LYS A 111 24.29 -16.42 0.85
C LYS A 111 24.28 -15.36 1.95
N LYS A 112 24.02 -15.79 3.18
CA LYS A 112 23.95 -14.93 4.35
C LYS A 112 25.38 -14.53 4.75
N HIS A 113 25.75 -13.26 4.59
CA HIS A 113 26.85 -12.69 5.35
C HIS A 113 26.28 -12.24 6.69
N TRP A 114 26.89 -12.69 7.79
CA TRP A 114 26.47 -12.29 9.11
C TRP A 114 27.30 -11.08 9.53
N THR A 115 26.66 -9.93 9.64
CA THR A 115 27.15 -8.84 10.50
C THR A 115 26.39 -9.01 11.81
N THR A 116 27.11 -9.19 12.92
CA THR A 116 26.55 -9.47 14.25
C THR A 116 25.79 -8.25 14.80
N GLY A 117 24.60 -7.99 14.25
CA GLY A 117 23.65 -7.00 14.74
C GLY A 117 22.64 -7.69 15.64
N ARG A 118 22.81 -7.53 16.97
CA ARG A 118 21.92 -8.11 17.98
C ARG A 118 20.52 -7.52 17.82
N THR A 119 19.57 -8.30 17.30
CA THR A 119 18.16 -7.89 17.25
C THR A 119 17.55 -8.13 18.63
N THR A 120 17.19 -7.07 19.35
CA THR A 120 16.50 -7.15 20.64
C THR A 120 15.04 -7.60 20.40
N SER A 121 14.79 -8.91 20.56
CA SER A 121 13.44 -9.46 20.49
C SER A 121 12.60 -8.90 21.64
N HIS A 122 11.52 -8.19 21.32
CA HIS A 122 10.58 -7.63 22.29
C HIS A 122 9.62 -8.73 22.82
N THR A 123 10.15 -9.79 23.41
CA THR A 123 9.39 -10.96 23.87
C THR A 123 8.43 -10.65 25.02
N GLY A 124 8.75 -9.66 25.86
CA GLY A 124 7.96 -9.33 27.06
C GLY A 124 6.56 -8.78 26.79
N LYS A 125 6.39 -7.91 25.77
CA LYS A 125 5.07 -7.35 25.42
C LYS A 125 4.14 -8.38 24.79
N LEU A 126 4.69 -9.29 23.98
CA LEU A 126 3.92 -10.37 23.36
C LEU A 126 3.40 -11.38 24.39
N ASN A 127 4.17 -11.68 25.43
CA ASN A 127 3.72 -12.60 26.47
C ASN A 127 2.60 -11.98 27.34
N LYS A 128 2.71 -10.68 27.66
CA LYS A 128 1.62 -9.93 28.31
C LYS A 128 0.34 -9.93 27.47
N PHE A 129 0.46 -9.77 26.15
CA PHE A 129 -0.69 -9.81 25.25
C PHE A 129 -1.37 -11.18 25.24
N LYS A 130 -0.60 -12.27 25.17
CA LYS A 130 -1.14 -13.64 25.24
C LYS A 130 -1.97 -13.85 26.51
N ILE A 131 -1.44 -13.48 27.68
CA ILE A 131 -2.13 -13.64 28.96
C ILE A 131 -3.41 -12.79 29.01
N ALA A 132 -3.32 -11.50 28.66
CA ALA A 132 -4.48 -10.59 28.69
C ALA A 132 -5.58 -11.02 27.69
N PHE A 133 -5.19 -11.57 26.54
CA PHE A 133 -6.10 -12.07 25.53
C PHE A 133 -6.82 -13.35 25.98
N SER A 134 -6.07 -14.31 26.53
CA SER A 134 -6.62 -15.56 27.08
C SER A 134 -7.64 -15.30 28.19
N ASN A 135 -7.32 -14.42 29.14
CA ASN A 135 -8.23 -14.05 30.23
C ASN A 135 -9.54 -13.46 29.71
N ARG A 136 -9.46 -12.63 28.66
CA ARG A 136 -10.64 -12.00 28.08
C ARG A 136 -11.51 -12.97 27.30
N ILE A 137 -10.92 -13.87 26.51
CA ILE A 137 -11.69 -14.95 25.84
C ILE A 137 -12.38 -15.85 26.87
N GLN A 138 -11.70 -16.19 27.97
CA GLN A 138 -12.28 -17.02 29.02
C GLN A 138 -13.50 -16.35 29.67
N ALA A 139 -13.41 -15.05 29.97
CA ALA A 139 -14.56 -14.26 30.45
C ALA A 139 -15.72 -14.22 29.42
N PHE A 140 -15.41 -14.23 28.11
CA PHE A 140 -16.42 -14.22 27.05
C PHE A 140 -17.05 -15.58 26.77
N HIS A 141 -16.32 -16.68 26.93
CA HIS A 141 -16.89 -18.03 26.77
C HIS A 141 -18.06 -18.27 27.75
N ASN A 142 -18.01 -17.64 28.93
CA ASN A 142 -19.10 -17.69 29.90
C ASN A 142 -20.35 -16.90 29.47
N ILE A 143 -20.21 -15.93 28.53
CA ILE A 143 -21.28 -15.05 28.05
C ILE A 143 -21.88 -15.55 26.73
N LEU A 144 -21.05 -16.13 25.85
CA LEU A 144 -21.47 -16.65 24.54
C LEU A 144 -22.36 -17.91 24.62
N ASN A 145 -22.38 -18.59 25.77
CA ASN A 145 -23.28 -19.70 26.06
C ASN A 145 -24.70 -19.24 26.45
N GLY A 146 -25.00 -17.94 26.39
CA GLY A 146 -26.35 -17.41 26.54
C GLY A 146 -27.18 -17.58 25.26
N GLU A 147 -28.39 -18.10 25.42
CA GLU A 147 -29.36 -18.36 24.34
C GLU A 147 -29.72 -17.05 23.59
N GLY A 148 -29.57 -17.02 22.26
CA GLY A 148 -30.11 -15.94 21.41
C GLY A 148 -29.14 -15.09 20.58
N THR A 149 -27.84 -15.41 20.49
CA THR A 149 -26.88 -14.63 19.66
C THR A 149 -26.71 -15.19 18.24
N THR A 150 -26.76 -14.32 17.22
CA THR A 150 -26.51 -14.70 15.82
C THR A 150 -25.02 -14.82 15.52
N MET A 151 -24.64 -15.65 14.53
CA MET A 151 -23.25 -15.88 14.14
C MET A 151 -22.49 -14.59 13.77
N ASP A 152 -23.15 -13.64 13.10
CA ASP A 152 -22.58 -12.33 12.75
C ASP A 152 -22.29 -11.46 13.98
N SER A 153 -23.16 -11.55 14.99
CA SER A 153 -22.96 -10.87 16.27
C SER A 153 -21.74 -11.45 16.97
N ASN A 154 -21.64 -12.77 17.05
CA ASN A 154 -20.50 -13.46 17.67
C ASN A 154 -19.18 -13.09 16.98
N TRP A 155 -19.16 -13.03 15.64
CA TRP A 155 -17.99 -12.59 14.89
C TRP A 155 -17.59 -11.13 15.15
N LYS A 156 -18.57 -10.22 15.19
CA LYS A 156 -18.32 -8.81 15.50
C LYS A 156 -17.69 -8.65 16.89
N TRP A 157 -18.17 -9.39 17.88
CA TRP A 157 -17.69 -9.32 19.25
C TRP A 157 -16.28 -9.88 19.40
N ILE A 158 -15.97 -11.01 18.77
CA ILE A 158 -14.60 -11.56 18.74
C ILE A 158 -13.63 -10.54 18.15
N LYS A 159 -14.01 -9.90 17.06
CA LYS A 159 -13.19 -8.87 16.41
C LYS A 159 -12.96 -7.67 17.32
N GLU A 160 -13.99 -7.20 18.02
CA GLU A 160 -13.89 -6.09 18.98
C GLU A 160 -13.01 -6.45 20.18
N ALA A 161 -13.16 -7.66 20.74
CA ALA A 161 -12.36 -8.17 21.84
C ALA A 161 -10.86 -8.23 21.50
N ILE A 162 -10.52 -8.81 20.34
CA ILE A 162 -9.14 -8.86 19.83
C ILE A 162 -8.60 -7.44 19.67
N THR A 163 -9.34 -6.58 18.96
CA THR A 163 -8.88 -5.23 18.62
C THR A 163 -8.66 -4.38 19.87
N SER A 164 -9.58 -4.44 20.83
CA SER A 164 -9.49 -3.72 22.10
C SER A 164 -8.26 -4.12 22.91
N LYS A 165 -7.99 -5.43 23.07
CA LYS A 165 -6.80 -5.89 23.83
C LYS A 165 -5.49 -5.68 23.11
N CYS A 166 -5.50 -5.73 21.78
CA CYS A 166 -4.35 -5.30 20.98
C CYS A 166 -4.01 -3.85 21.29
N HIS A 167 -5.00 -2.95 21.31
CA HIS A 167 -4.76 -1.54 21.63
C HIS A 167 -4.27 -1.33 23.08
N GLU A 168 -4.85 -2.02 24.06
CA GLU A 168 -4.48 -1.89 25.47
C GLU A 168 -3.04 -2.35 25.75
N VAL A 169 -2.64 -3.51 25.23
CA VAL A 169 -1.36 -4.14 25.60
C VAL A 169 -0.22 -3.78 24.65
N LEU A 170 -0.50 -3.72 23.35
CA LEU A 170 0.52 -3.43 22.35
C LEU A 170 0.61 -1.92 22.06
N GLY A 171 -0.43 -1.15 22.42
CA GLY A 171 -0.54 0.26 22.09
C GLY A 171 -0.84 0.50 20.62
N HIS A 172 -1.03 1.76 20.25
CA HIS A 172 -1.03 2.14 18.84
C HIS A 172 0.41 2.17 18.32
N LYS A 173 0.64 1.58 17.14
CA LYS A 173 1.85 1.90 16.39
C LYS A 173 1.77 3.37 16.02
N MET A 174 2.50 4.21 16.76
CA MET A 174 2.61 5.61 16.40
C MET A 174 3.32 5.67 15.06
N HIS A 175 2.59 6.14 14.05
CA HIS A 175 3.22 6.49 12.81
C HIS A 175 3.99 7.78 13.08
N HIS A 176 5.32 7.71 13.01
CA HIS A 176 6.12 8.93 12.90
C HIS A 176 5.74 9.57 11.56
N HIS A 177 4.81 10.51 11.62
CA HIS A 177 4.53 11.39 10.51
C HIS A 177 5.70 12.35 10.38
N LYS A 178 5.96 12.82 9.16
CA LYS A 178 7.00 13.82 8.96
C LYS A 178 6.63 15.05 9.79
N GLU A 179 7.59 15.62 10.49
CA GLU A 179 7.39 16.75 11.42
C GLU A 179 6.65 17.93 10.79
N TRP A 180 6.81 18.10 9.48
CA TRP A 180 6.18 19.18 8.73
C TRP A 180 4.69 18.99 8.45
N ILE A 181 4.12 17.79 8.65
CA ILE A 181 2.71 17.53 8.37
C ILE A 181 1.88 17.90 9.61
N THR A 182 0.95 18.85 9.45
CA THR A 182 0.08 19.30 10.54
C THR A 182 -0.99 18.28 10.90
N VAL A 183 -1.52 18.38 12.12
CA VAL A 183 -2.64 17.55 12.61
C VAL A 183 -3.87 17.72 11.72
N ASP A 184 -4.21 18.95 11.35
CA ASP A 184 -5.32 19.25 10.44
C ASP A 184 -5.16 18.51 9.09
N THR A 185 -3.95 18.49 8.51
CA THR A 185 -3.67 17.74 7.29
C THR A 185 -3.84 16.23 7.49
N LEU A 186 -3.46 15.69 8.66
CA LEU A 186 -3.67 14.27 8.98
C LEU A 186 -5.16 13.92 9.06
N ASP A 187 -5.98 14.78 9.68
CA ASP A 187 -7.43 14.59 9.76
C ASP A 187 -8.08 14.62 8.36
N MET A 188 -7.64 15.54 7.50
CA MET A 188 -8.08 15.58 6.10
C MET A 188 -7.68 14.33 5.31
N ILE A 189 -6.48 13.78 5.57
CA ILE A 189 -6.06 12.49 4.97
C ILE A 189 -6.97 11.36 5.45
N GLN A 190 -7.35 11.36 6.72
CA GLN A 190 -8.27 10.37 7.26
C GLN A 190 -9.67 10.50 6.65
N GLU A 191 -10.18 11.73 6.48
CA GLU A 191 -11.44 11.96 5.77
C GLU A 191 -11.37 11.45 4.33
N ARG A 192 -10.26 11.71 3.62
CA ARG A 192 -10.03 11.21 2.26
C ARG A 192 -10.12 9.69 2.21
N ARG A 193 -9.52 8.98 3.18
CA ARG A 193 -9.59 7.51 3.29
C ARG A 193 -11.03 7.04 3.49
N ASN A 194 -11.81 7.73 4.32
CA ASN A 194 -13.21 7.39 4.54
C ASN A 194 -14.05 7.56 3.26
N LYS A 195 -13.85 8.65 2.50
CA LYS A 195 -14.50 8.85 1.18
C LYS A 195 -14.07 7.80 0.16
N LYS A 196 -12.81 7.37 0.21
CA LYS A 196 -12.29 6.29 -0.64
C LYS A 196 -12.99 4.96 -0.34
N ALA A 197 -13.15 4.62 0.94
CA ALA A 197 -13.88 3.42 1.36
C ALA A 197 -15.32 3.41 0.83
N ALA A 198 -16.03 4.55 0.90
CA ALA A 198 -17.37 4.69 0.33
C ALA A 198 -17.41 4.49 -1.20
N THR A 199 -16.37 4.93 -1.91
CA THR A 199 -16.24 4.72 -3.35
C THR A 199 -16.03 3.24 -3.68
N ASP A 200 -15.25 2.54 -2.87
CA ASP A 200 -14.91 1.13 -3.09
C ASP A 200 -16.06 0.18 -2.71
N THR A 201 -16.96 0.58 -1.80
CA THR A 201 -18.16 -0.20 -1.41
C THR A 201 -19.40 0.11 -2.25
N SER A 202 -19.37 1.17 -3.08
CA SER A 202 -20.49 1.57 -3.93
C SER A 202 -20.84 0.49 -4.96
N ARG A 203 -22.14 0.14 -5.06
CA ARG A 203 -22.62 -0.94 -5.95
C ARG A 203 -23.11 -0.44 -7.30
N THR A 204 -23.79 0.71 -7.34
CA THR A 204 -24.35 1.26 -8.58
C THR A 204 -23.47 2.35 -9.19
N LYS A 205 -23.61 2.59 -10.50
CA LYS A 205 -22.86 3.64 -11.22
C LYS A 205 -23.13 5.03 -10.63
N ALA A 206 -24.39 5.34 -10.32
CA ALA A 206 -24.79 6.62 -9.74
C ALA A 206 -24.17 6.83 -8.34
N GLN A 207 -24.21 5.80 -7.48
CA GLN A 207 -23.59 5.85 -6.15
C GLN A 207 -22.08 6.07 -6.26
N LYS A 208 -21.43 5.34 -7.17
CA LYS A 208 -19.98 5.45 -7.39
C LYS A 208 -19.60 6.83 -7.90
N ALA A 209 -20.35 7.41 -8.84
CA ALA A 209 -20.11 8.76 -9.34
C ALA A 209 -20.23 9.82 -8.23
N LYS A 210 -21.26 9.70 -7.37
CA LYS A 210 -21.46 10.59 -6.21
C LYS A 210 -20.36 10.42 -5.15
N ALA A 211 -19.95 9.19 -4.85
CA ALA A 211 -18.86 8.94 -3.90
C ALA A 211 -17.51 9.46 -4.44
N GLN A 212 -17.25 9.24 -5.73
CA GLN A 212 -16.04 9.68 -6.42
C GLN A 212 -15.91 11.21 -6.48
N SER A 213 -17.03 11.94 -6.67
CA SER A 213 -17.00 13.41 -6.63
C SER A 213 -16.64 13.93 -5.24
N GLY A 214 -17.19 13.32 -4.18
CA GLY A 214 -16.84 13.59 -2.79
C GLY A 214 -15.35 13.33 -2.50
N TYR A 215 -14.84 12.16 -2.91
CA TYR A 215 -13.42 11.83 -2.79
C TYR A 215 -12.53 12.84 -3.53
N THR A 216 -12.91 13.23 -4.75
CA THR A 216 -12.12 14.15 -5.58
C THR A 216 -12.00 15.53 -4.95
N LYS A 217 -13.08 16.03 -4.32
CA LYS A 217 -13.08 17.31 -3.59
C LYS A 217 -12.10 17.26 -2.41
N VAL A 218 -12.21 16.26 -1.55
CA VAL A 218 -11.34 16.11 -0.36
C VAL A 218 -9.88 15.87 -0.79
N ASN A 219 -9.63 15.06 -1.82
CA ASN A 219 -8.28 14.82 -2.35
C ASN A 219 -7.61 16.11 -2.85
N LYS A 220 -8.36 17.01 -3.51
CA LYS A 220 -7.85 18.33 -3.91
C LYS A 220 -7.47 19.17 -2.69
N GLN A 221 -8.28 19.17 -1.64
CA GLN A 221 -8.00 19.90 -0.39
C GLN A 221 -6.77 19.33 0.32
N VAL A 222 -6.67 18.01 0.48
CA VAL A 222 -5.49 17.33 1.03
C VAL A 222 -4.22 17.69 0.27
N LYS A 223 -4.25 17.64 -1.07
CA LYS A 223 -3.11 18.04 -1.91
C LYS A 223 -2.72 19.51 -1.74
N ARG A 224 -3.66 20.40 -1.43
CA ARG A 224 -3.36 21.80 -1.12
C ARG A 224 -2.74 21.92 0.27
N SER A 225 -3.34 21.30 1.28
CA SER A 225 -2.84 21.33 2.66
C SER A 225 -1.41 20.81 2.77
N ILE A 226 -1.13 19.64 2.17
CA ILE A 226 0.22 19.06 2.13
C ILE A 226 1.25 20.01 1.51
N ARG A 227 0.88 20.76 0.46
CA ARG A 227 1.79 21.73 -0.18
C ARG A 227 2.01 22.95 0.71
N THR A 228 0.97 23.42 1.38
CA THR A 228 1.05 24.53 2.33
C THR A 228 1.94 24.17 3.51
N ASP A 229 1.70 23.01 4.13
CA ASP A 229 2.48 22.48 5.25
C ASP A 229 3.96 22.35 4.88
N LYS A 230 4.25 21.73 3.73
CA LYS A 230 5.63 21.61 3.24
C LYS A 230 6.27 22.98 3.00
N ARG A 231 5.52 23.94 2.45
CA ARG A 231 6.05 25.29 2.19
C ARG A 231 6.38 26.00 3.50
N LYS A 232 5.47 26.01 4.47
CA LYS A 232 5.68 26.63 5.79
C LYS A 232 6.91 26.06 6.47
N TYR A 233 7.05 24.74 6.48
CA TYR A 233 8.22 24.09 7.07
C TYR A 233 9.54 24.51 6.41
N VAL A 234 9.59 24.59 5.08
CA VAL A 234 10.78 25.06 4.35
C VAL A 234 11.04 26.55 4.64
N GLU A 235 10.00 27.38 4.74
CA GLU A 235 10.11 28.80 5.10
C GLU A 235 10.65 28.96 6.54
N ASP A 236 10.19 28.16 7.49
CA ASP A 236 10.64 28.17 8.89
C ASP A 236 12.10 27.74 9.02
N ILE A 237 12.52 26.69 8.28
CA ILE A 237 13.94 26.30 8.19
C ILE A 237 14.77 27.46 7.64
N ALA A 238 14.31 28.09 6.55
CA ALA A 238 15.03 29.21 5.94
C ALA A 238 15.11 30.43 6.87
N MET A 239 14.06 30.72 7.65
CA MET A 239 14.09 31.79 8.64
C MET A 239 15.06 31.48 9.79
N THR A 240 15.06 30.25 10.27
CA THR A 240 15.98 29.78 11.33
C THR A 240 17.43 29.90 10.87
N ALA A 241 17.74 29.44 9.65
CA ALA A 241 19.06 29.57 9.05
C ALA A 241 19.49 31.05 8.91
N LYS A 242 18.59 31.92 8.42
CA LYS A 242 18.87 33.36 8.32
C LYS A 242 19.15 34.01 9.68
N LYS A 243 18.40 33.64 10.72
CA LYS A 243 18.60 34.14 12.09
C LYS A 243 19.95 33.68 12.64
N ALA A 244 20.25 32.38 12.53
CA ALA A 244 21.52 31.82 12.98
C ALA A 244 22.72 32.48 12.30
N ALA A 245 22.63 32.75 10.99
CA ALA A 245 23.66 33.49 10.25
C ALA A 245 23.85 34.93 10.76
N ARG A 246 22.75 35.65 11.07
CA ARG A 246 22.83 37.01 11.63
C ARG A 246 23.46 37.05 13.02
N GLU A 247 23.21 36.01 13.83
CA GLU A 247 23.72 35.88 15.20
C GLU A 247 25.12 35.26 15.26
N GLY A 248 25.71 34.89 14.11
CA GLY A 248 27.01 34.22 14.04
C GLY A 248 27.02 32.79 14.61
N ASN A 249 25.85 32.18 14.79
CA ASN A 249 25.71 30.86 15.40
C ASN A 249 25.83 29.75 14.32
N MET A 250 27.02 29.19 14.19
CA MET A 250 27.34 28.23 13.12
C MET A 250 26.69 26.85 13.26
N LYS A 251 26.38 26.42 14.49
CA LYS A 251 25.86 25.06 14.74
C LYS A 251 24.42 24.87 14.19
N PRO A 252 23.43 25.72 14.52
CA PRO A 252 22.08 25.64 13.93
C PRO A 252 22.08 25.88 12.41
N LEU A 253 23.01 26.70 11.92
CA LEU A 253 23.17 26.96 10.49
C LEU A 253 23.59 25.69 9.73
N TYR A 254 24.50 24.91 10.30
CA TYR A 254 24.94 23.64 9.70
C TYR A 254 23.84 22.57 9.76
N GLU A 255 23.19 22.41 10.92
CA GLU A 255 22.10 21.42 11.13
C GLU A 255 20.90 21.65 10.20
N THR A 256 20.59 22.92 9.86
CA THR A 256 19.52 23.27 8.90
C THR A 256 19.88 22.98 7.44
N THR A 257 21.17 22.91 7.10
CA THR A 257 21.62 22.55 5.73
C THR A 257 21.73 21.05 5.49
N GLU A 258 22.04 20.24 6.52
CA GLU A 258 22.07 18.77 6.40
C GLU A 258 20.66 18.14 6.35
N THR A 259 19.67 18.75 7.00
CA THR A 259 18.27 18.27 7.01
C THR A 259 17.48 18.59 5.74
N GLY A 260 18.04 19.39 4.82
CA GLY A 260 17.42 19.79 3.56
C GLY A 260 17.62 18.82 2.37
N GLY A 261 18.40 17.74 2.54
CA GLY A 261 18.76 16.75 1.51
C GLY A 261 17.76 15.61 1.29
#